data_AF-A0A502CWH8-F1
#
_entry.id   AF-A0A502CWH8-F1
#
_cell.length_a   1.000
_cell.length_b   1.000
_cell.length_c   1.000
_cell.angle_alpha   90.00
_cell.angle_beta   90.00
_cell.angle_gamma   90.00
#
_symmetry.space_group_name_H-M   'P 1'
#
loop_
_entity.id
_entity.type
_entity.pdbx_description
1 polymer ?
#
loop_
_entity_poly.entity_id
_entity_poly.type
_entity_poly.pdbx_seq_one_letter_code
_entity_poly.pdbx_strand_id
1 'polypeptide(L)'
;MSGDVVSVSDVMAVQTSFVALRRTVAAVQADCREVAETLAALEDALTVVTHGSSQGGGGGQALAGFGLIGLPIAGAMRAVKALASHYVKQQTGVPLATWTEFVTSASTEFQSYLADLERVSDLAEKQRQSHDGEFDATRIRKDLKVLDDIRWRTTAWKTVLGRVAQLGQVVDAILQVDLSSVEGESGESDRPEAPSGFSSSLQRRLKDVQHRTTDRSGDLREWVMRPFLDVRDKVRLLPEQVTHLSHEVGLLELFLELELAELRSLAGQLPAEDARIVQLRVAASVLLPELVHDLGEARSRVNAVEAYQRRLDQAGADGAVGAQAHERLSAEYREELAEARGLLSELESRAGVWHREGGEILQACIDWTTVELEVLAARQVAEQADRGAERRALLERERDRLGEARALLDQL
;
A
#
# COMPACT_ATOMS: atom_id res chain seq x y z
N MET A 1 6.77 7.82 42.74
CA MET A 1 5.80 8.93 42.87
C MET A 1 4.55 8.50 42.12
N SER A 2 3.40 8.47 42.81
CA SER A 2 2.12 7.99 42.28
C SER A 2 1.29 9.20 41.89
N GLY A 3 1.61 9.80 40.74
CA GLY A 3 0.66 10.67 40.04
C GLY A 3 -0.08 9.79 39.04
N ASP A 4 -1.41 9.82 39.07
CA ASP A 4 -2.24 9.26 38.01
C ASP A 4 -1.90 10.03 36.72
N VAL A 5 -1.03 9.44 35.92
CA VAL A 5 -0.68 9.91 34.59
C VAL A 5 -1.91 9.68 33.71
N VAL A 6 -2.43 10.75 33.10
CA VAL A 6 -3.60 10.80 32.21
C VAL A 6 -4.59 9.63 32.40
N SER A 7 -5.59 9.82 33.26
CA SER A 7 -6.75 8.93 33.30
C SER A 7 -7.60 9.11 32.05
N VAL A 8 -7.10 8.67 30.88
CA VAL A 8 -7.97 8.46 29.72
C VAL A 8 -8.88 7.31 30.11
N SER A 9 -10.19 7.49 29.98
CA SER A 9 -11.10 6.35 30.07
C SER A 9 -10.62 5.30 29.08
N ASP A 10 -10.36 4.07 29.53
CA ASP A 10 -9.91 2.96 28.67
C ASP A 10 -10.79 2.81 27.41
N VAL A 11 -12.07 3.18 27.51
CA VAL A 11 -13.01 3.19 26.38
C VAL A 11 -12.65 4.23 25.31
N MET A 12 -12.22 5.42 25.73
CA MET A 12 -11.82 6.48 24.81
C MET A 12 -10.47 6.22 24.17
N ALA A 13 -9.56 5.57 24.89
CA ALA A 13 -8.28 5.14 24.34
C ALA A 13 -8.50 4.14 23.20
N VAL A 14 -9.26 3.07 23.45
CA VAL A 14 -9.61 2.06 22.45
C VAL A 14 -10.38 2.65 21.25
N GLN A 15 -11.34 3.53 21.47
CA GLN A 15 -12.07 4.14 20.34
C GLN A 15 -11.15 5.00 19.46
N THR A 16 -10.24 5.76 20.07
CA THR A 16 -9.29 6.60 19.34
C THR A 16 -8.24 5.76 18.63
N SER A 17 -7.78 4.67 19.23
CA SER A 17 -6.84 3.75 18.58
C SER A 17 -7.46 3.00 17.40
N PHE A 18 -8.74 2.61 17.49
CA PHE A 18 -9.48 2.09 16.33
C PHE A 18 -9.65 3.13 15.22
N VAL A 19 -9.78 4.42 15.53
CA VAL A 19 -9.81 5.50 14.53
C VAL A 19 -8.47 5.61 13.80
N ALA A 20 -7.35 5.62 14.55
CA ALA A 20 -6.01 5.65 13.99
C ALA A 20 -5.72 4.40 13.12
N LEU A 21 -6.11 3.22 13.60
CA LEU A 21 -6.07 1.97 12.85
C LEU A 21 -6.84 2.08 11.54
N ARG A 22 -8.08 2.58 11.58
CA ARG A 22 -8.91 2.73 10.38
C ARG A 22 -8.29 3.69 9.36
N ARG A 23 -7.71 4.81 9.80
CA ARG A 23 -7.03 5.77 8.91
C ARG A 23 -5.83 5.13 8.23
N THR A 24 -5.00 4.42 9.00
CA THR A 24 -3.83 3.69 8.48
C THR A 24 -4.25 2.58 7.52
N VAL A 25 -5.29 1.83 7.86
CA VAL A 25 -5.90 0.84 6.97
C VAL A 25 -6.36 1.46 5.66
N ALA A 26 -6.99 2.64 5.69
CA ALA A 26 -7.44 3.32 4.48
C ALA A 26 -6.27 3.72 3.58
N ALA A 27 -5.15 4.20 4.15
CA ALA A 27 -3.92 4.49 3.41
C ALA A 27 -3.32 3.22 2.78
N VAL A 28 -3.13 2.17 3.58
CA VAL A 28 -2.65 0.87 3.09
C VAL A 28 -3.55 0.32 1.99
N GLN A 29 -4.87 0.43 2.13
CA GLN A 29 -5.82 -0.01 1.10
C GLN A 29 -5.72 0.81 -0.19
N ALA A 30 -5.54 2.13 -0.11
CA ALA A 30 -5.36 2.97 -1.29
C ALA A 30 -4.12 2.54 -2.08
N ASP A 31 -2.99 2.42 -1.40
CA ASP A 31 -1.72 1.98 -1.99
C ASP A 31 -1.79 0.56 -2.55
N CYS A 32 -2.42 -0.36 -1.81
CA CYS A 32 -2.60 -1.75 -2.27
C CYS A 32 -3.47 -1.83 -3.52
N ARG A 33 -4.48 -0.97 -3.67
CA ARG A 33 -5.31 -0.93 -4.89
C ARG A 33 -4.48 -0.47 -6.10
N GLU A 34 -3.65 0.56 -5.94
CA GLU A 34 -2.79 1.05 -7.03
C GLU A 34 -1.77 -0.01 -7.48
N VAL A 35 -1.18 -0.73 -6.53
CA VAL A 35 -0.29 -1.86 -6.84
C VAL A 35 -1.07 -3.00 -7.49
N ALA A 36 -2.26 -3.35 -7.00
CA ALA A 36 -3.09 -4.40 -7.58
C ALA A 36 -3.53 -4.08 -9.02
N GLU A 37 -3.86 -2.83 -9.32
CA GLU A 37 -4.14 -2.38 -10.69
C GLU A 37 -2.92 -2.53 -11.61
N THR A 38 -1.73 -2.23 -11.09
CA THR A 38 -0.47 -2.39 -11.83
C THR A 38 -0.15 -3.88 -12.07
N LEU A 39 -0.39 -4.74 -11.08
CA LEU A 39 -0.24 -6.19 -11.21
C LEU A 39 -1.22 -6.78 -12.23
N ALA A 40 -2.49 -6.37 -12.21
CA ALA A 40 -3.49 -6.81 -13.18
C ALA A 40 -3.11 -6.41 -14.61
N ALA A 41 -2.67 -5.17 -14.81
CA ALA A 41 -2.21 -4.70 -16.11
C ALA A 41 -0.95 -5.46 -16.59
N LEU A 42 -0.04 -5.80 -15.67
CA LEU A 42 1.13 -6.61 -15.97
C LEU A 42 0.76 -8.06 -16.28
N GLU A 43 -0.22 -8.64 -15.58
CA GLU A 43 -0.74 -9.98 -15.84
C GLU A 43 -1.33 -10.08 -17.27
N ASP A 44 -2.10 -9.07 -17.67
CA ASP A 44 -2.63 -8.96 -19.04
C ASP A 44 -1.49 -8.92 -20.07
N ALA A 45 -0.46 -8.09 -19.83
CA ALA A 45 0.71 -7.99 -20.71
C ALA A 45 1.52 -9.30 -20.77
N LEU A 46 1.75 -9.96 -19.63
CA LEU A 46 2.45 -11.24 -19.56
C LEU A 46 1.67 -12.35 -20.25
N THR A 47 0.34 -12.33 -20.20
CA THR A 47 -0.54 -13.30 -20.87
C THR A 47 -0.32 -13.28 -22.39
N VAL A 48 -0.11 -12.10 -22.99
CA VAL A 48 0.19 -11.95 -24.43
C VAL A 48 1.44 -12.75 -24.84
N VAL A 49 2.51 -12.70 -24.04
CA VAL A 49 3.79 -13.38 -24.34
C VAL A 49 3.79 -14.85 -23.92
N THR A 50 3.09 -15.19 -22.84
CA THR A 50 3.17 -16.53 -22.23
C THR A 50 2.17 -17.53 -22.82
N HIS A 51 0.96 -17.08 -23.16
CA HIS A 51 -0.16 -17.92 -23.58
C HIS A 51 -0.50 -17.86 -25.07
N GLY A 52 0.23 -17.05 -25.86
CA GLY A 52 0.28 -17.08 -27.33
C GLY A 52 -0.99 -17.64 -27.99
N SER A 53 -2.11 -16.92 -27.87
CA SER A 53 -3.37 -17.21 -28.58
C SER A 53 -3.80 -18.68 -28.65
N SER A 54 -3.77 -19.44 -27.55
CA SER A 54 -4.34 -20.80 -27.56
C SER A 54 -5.47 -21.07 -26.58
N GLN A 55 -5.85 -20.17 -25.66
CA GLN A 55 -7.00 -20.42 -24.78
C GLN A 55 -7.69 -19.13 -24.30
N GLY A 56 -8.94 -18.94 -24.76
CA GLY A 56 -10.03 -18.29 -23.99
C GLY A 56 -10.14 -16.76 -23.99
N GLY A 57 -11.13 -16.22 -24.71
CA GLY A 57 -11.72 -14.90 -24.43
C GLY A 57 -11.43 -13.80 -25.46
N GLY A 58 -12.31 -13.62 -26.45
CA GLY A 58 -12.41 -12.39 -27.26
C GLY A 58 -11.47 -12.25 -28.48
N GLY A 59 -10.20 -12.64 -28.38
CA GLY A 59 -9.23 -12.46 -29.49
C GLY A 59 -9.20 -13.60 -30.54
N GLY A 60 -9.78 -14.76 -30.21
CA GLY A 60 -9.66 -15.99 -31.01
C GLY A 60 -10.32 -15.95 -32.40
N GLN A 61 -11.22 -15.00 -32.67
CA GLN A 61 -11.81 -14.84 -34.00
C GLN A 61 -10.90 -14.11 -35.00
N ALA A 62 -9.90 -13.36 -34.54
CA ALA A 62 -8.98 -12.67 -35.45
C ALA A 62 -7.95 -13.61 -36.10
N LEU A 63 -7.55 -14.69 -35.41
CA LEU A 63 -6.54 -15.63 -35.90
C LEU A 63 -7.13 -16.92 -36.49
N ALA A 64 -8.33 -17.34 -36.08
CA ALA A 64 -9.00 -18.51 -36.67
C ALA A 64 -9.44 -18.30 -38.14
N GLY A 65 -9.51 -17.05 -38.62
CA GLY A 65 -9.77 -16.71 -40.01
C GLY A 65 -8.55 -16.78 -40.94
N PHE A 66 -7.34 -16.96 -40.39
CA PHE A 66 -6.10 -17.07 -41.17
C PHE A 66 -5.60 -18.52 -41.12
N GLY A 67 -5.67 -19.23 -42.25
CA GLY A 67 -5.12 -20.59 -42.42
C GLY A 67 -3.58 -20.64 -42.25
N LEU A 68 -2.85 -21.28 -43.17
CA LEU A 68 -1.37 -21.45 -43.16
C LEU A 68 -0.51 -20.17 -42.89
N ILE A 69 -1.13 -19.00 -42.76
CA ILE A 69 -0.58 -17.68 -42.41
C ILE A 69 -0.42 -17.48 -40.87
N GLY A 70 -1.04 -18.31 -40.01
CA GLY A 70 -0.90 -18.24 -38.55
C GLY A 70 0.38 -18.91 -37.98
N LEU A 71 1.01 -19.82 -38.73
CA LEU A 71 2.21 -20.56 -38.30
C LEU A 71 3.45 -19.67 -38.10
N PRO A 72 3.75 -18.68 -38.97
CA PRO A 72 4.85 -17.75 -38.75
C PRO A 72 4.67 -16.88 -37.51
N ILE A 73 3.43 -16.49 -37.19
CA ILE A 73 3.11 -15.68 -36.00
C ILE A 73 3.32 -16.52 -34.73
N ALA A 74 2.84 -17.77 -34.71
CA ALA A 74 3.09 -18.69 -33.61
C ALA A 74 4.59 -19.00 -33.41
N GLY A 75 5.35 -19.11 -34.50
CA GLY A 75 6.81 -19.26 -34.47
C GLY A 75 7.53 -18.04 -33.89
N ALA A 76 7.18 -16.84 -34.37
CA ALA A 76 7.69 -15.58 -33.86
C ALA A 76 7.36 -15.40 -32.36
N MET A 77 6.15 -15.72 -31.93
CA MET A 77 5.76 -15.66 -30.51
C MET A 77 6.57 -16.62 -29.63
N ARG A 78 6.88 -17.83 -30.12
CA ARG A 78 7.76 -18.75 -29.38
C ARG A 78 9.18 -18.21 -29.27
N ALA A 79 9.71 -17.60 -30.32
CA ALA A 79 11.04 -16.98 -30.31
C ALA A 79 11.09 -15.77 -29.37
N VAL A 80 10.08 -14.90 -29.41
CA VAL A 80 9.93 -13.77 -28.48
C VAL A 80 9.87 -14.28 -27.04
N LYS A 81 9.04 -15.30 -26.76
CA LYS A 81 8.95 -15.92 -25.42
C LYS A 81 10.28 -16.51 -24.97
N ALA A 82 11.02 -17.17 -25.85
CA ALA A 82 12.32 -17.77 -25.53
C ALA A 82 13.38 -16.69 -25.22
N LEU A 83 13.46 -15.64 -26.03
CA LEU A 83 14.36 -14.51 -25.79
C LEU A 83 13.99 -13.74 -24.53
N ALA A 84 12.71 -13.39 -24.35
CA ALA A 84 12.23 -12.73 -23.14
C ALA A 84 12.54 -13.58 -21.89
N SER A 85 12.34 -14.89 -21.94
CA SER A 85 12.69 -15.79 -20.85
C SER A 85 14.20 -15.80 -20.55
N HIS A 86 15.04 -15.75 -21.59
CA HIS A 86 16.49 -15.69 -21.45
C HIS A 86 16.94 -14.37 -20.81
N TYR A 87 16.50 -13.22 -21.35
CA TYR A 87 16.85 -11.90 -20.84
C TYR A 87 16.34 -11.66 -19.42
N VAL A 88 15.10 -12.06 -19.11
CA VAL A 88 14.53 -11.96 -17.75
C VAL A 88 15.34 -12.80 -16.77
N LYS A 89 15.71 -14.04 -17.14
CA LYS A 89 16.55 -14.89 -16.28
C LYS A 89 17.94 -14.29 -16.08
N GLN A 90 18.52 -13.69 -17.12
CA GLN A 90 19.83 -13.05 -17.05
C GLN A 90 19.82 -11.82 -16.13
N GLN A 91 18.77 -11.00 -16.17
CA GLN A 91 18.69 -9.76 -15.38
C GLN A 91 18.22 -9.98 -13.94
N THR A 92 17.28 -10.90 -13.73
CA THR A 92 16.64 -11.11 -12.41
C THR A 92 17.15 -12.36 -11.69
N GLY A 93 17.88 -13.25 -12.37
CA GLY A 93 18.26 -14.56 -11.87
C GLY A 93 17.12 -15.59 -11.82
N VAL A 94 15.87 -15.17 -12.08
CA VAL A 94 14.65 -15.97 -11.94
C VAL A 94 13.98 -16.17 -13.31
N PRO A 95 13.46 -17.37 -13.64
CA PRO A 95 12.78 -17.61 -14.91
C PRO A 95 11.49 -16.77 -15.07
N LEU A 96 11.18 -16.35 -16.30
CA LEU A 96 9.95 -15.62 -16.64
C LEU A 96 8.66 -16.36 -16.24
N ALA A 97 8.66 -17.70 -16.30
CA ALA A 97 7.52 -18.52 -15.85
C ALA A 97 7.23 -18.31 -14.35
N THR A 98 8.27 -18.30 -13.52
CA THR A 98 8.16 -18.06 -12.07
C THR A 98 7.66 -16.64 -11.77
N TRP A 99 8.06 -15.64 -12.57
CA TRP A 99 7.51 -14.29 -12.47
C TRP A 99 6.04 -14.21 -12.86
N THR A 100 5.63 -14.96 -13.89
CA THR A 100 4.23 -15.02 -14.33
C THR A 100 3.35 -15.66 -13.26
N GLU A 101 3.78 -16.80 -12.71
CA GLU A 101 3.11 -17.46 -11.57
C GLU A 101 3.04 -16.54 -10.35
N PHE A 102 4.12 -15.81 -10.06
CA PHE A 102 4.14 -14.84 -8.98
C PHE A 102 3.13 -13.72 -9.17
N VAL A 103 3.05 -13.11 -10.36
CA VAL A 103 2.10 -12.01 -10.62
C VAL A 103 0.65 -12.48 -10.43
N THR A 104 0.27 -13.64 -10.96
CA THR A 104 -1.08 -14.20 -10.76
C THR A 104 -1.37 -14.53 -9.29
N SER A 105 -0.40 -15.11 -8.56
CA SER A 105 -0.54 -15.37 -7.11
C SER A 105 -0.67 -14.08 -6.32
N ALA A 106 0.21 -13.12 -6.58
CA ALA A 106 0.25 -11.83 -5.91
C ALA A 106 -1.08 -11.09 -6.09
N SER A 107 -1.62 -10.99 -7.31
CA SER A 107 -2.94 -10.39 -7.56
C SER A 107 -4.02 -10.96 -6.63
N THR A 108 -4.06 -12.27 -6.44
CA THR A 108 -5.01 -12.94 -5.54
C THR A 108 -4.74 -12.62 -4.06
N GLU A 109 -3.46 -12.62 -3.67
CA GLU A 109 -3.04 -12.29 -2.30
C GLU A 109 -3.35 -10.83 -1.94
N PHE A 110 -3.18 -9.87 -2.86
CA PHE A 110 -3.58 -8.46 -2.70
C PHE A 110 -5.06 -8.32 -2.43
N GLN A 111 -5.91 -9.01 -3.19
CA GLN A 111 -7.36 -8.98 -2.98
C GLN A 111 -7.76 -9.62 -1.63
N SER A 112 -7.13 -10.74 -1.26
CA SER A 112 -7.38 -11.36 0.05
C SER A 112 -6.97 -10.44 1.19
N TYR A 113 -5.82 -9.77 1.09
CA TYR A 113 -5.33 -8.87 2.12
C TYR A 113 -6.23 -7.63 2.26
N LEU A 114 -6.65 -7.03 1.14
CA LEU A 114 -7.63 -5.93 1.13
C LEU A 114 -8.93 -6.30 1.87
N ALA A 115 -9.44 -7.52 1.68
CA ALA A 115 -10.63 -8.01 2.36
C ALA A 115 -10.41 -8.23 3.87
N ASP A 116 -9.21 -8.61 4.31
CA ASP A 116 -8.90 -8.69 5.73
C ASP A 116 -8.80 -7.30 6.38
N LEU A 117 -8.20 -6.33 5.68
CA LEU A 117 -8.14 -4.95 6.11
C LEU A 117 -9.54 -4.32 6.27
N GLU A 118 -10.48 -4.68 5.40
CA GLU A 118 -11.88 -4.28 5.54
C GLU A 118 -12.49 -4.76 6.86
N ARG A 119 -12.11 -5.95 7.36
CA ARG A 119 -12.56 -6.44 8.68
C ARG A 119 -12.05 -5.58 9.82
N VAL A 120 -10.86 -4.98 9.73
CA VAL A 120 -10.38 -4.01 10.74
C VAL A 120 -11.27 -2.77 10.74
N SER A 121 -11.62 -2.28 9.55
CA SER A 121 -12.51 -1.12 9.41
C SER A 121 -13.91 -1.41 9.97
N ASP A 122 -14.44 -2.61 9.73
CA ASP A 122 -15.70 -3.08 10.31
C ASP A 122 -15.66 -3.16 11.84
N LEU A 123 -14.53 -3.60 12.41
CA LEU A 123 -14.34 -3.64 13.86
C LEU A 123 -14.32 -2.21 14.44
N ALA A 124 -13.57 -1.30 13.83
CA ALA A 124 -13.51 0.10 14.24
C ALA A 124 -14.90 0.76 14.22
N GLU A 125 -15.70 0.50 13.18
CA GLU A 125 -17.04 1.07 13.07
C GLU A 125 -18.01 0.47 14.10
N LYS A 126 -17.91 -0.84 14.38
CA LYS A 126 -18.66 -1.48 15.48
C LYS A 126 -18.27 -0.91 16.85
N GLN A 127 -17.01 -0.58 17.06
CA GLN A 127 -16.53 0.05 18.29
C GLN A 127 -17.08 1.48 18.44
N ARG A 128 -17.10 2.25 17.36
CA ARG A 128 -17.70 3.60 17.32
C ARG A 128 -19.20 3.60 17.63
N GLN A 129 -19.94 2.62 17.10
CA GLN A 129 -21.39 2.52 17.28
C GLN A 129 -21.81 1.97 18.65
N SER A 130 -20.87 1.43 19.42
CA SER A 130 -21.12 0.93 20.77
C SER A 130 -21.20 2.10 21.74
N HIS A 131 -22.40 2.66 21.94
CA HIS A 131 -22.65 3.75 22.88
C HIS A 131 -22.55 3.33 24.35
N ASP A 132 -22.74 2.04 24.65
CA ASP A 132 -22.57 1.49 25.99
C ASP A 132 -21.14 0.98 26.13
N GLY A 133 -20.33 1.69 26.91
CA GLY A 133 -18.91 1.45 27.17
C GLY A 133 -18.59 0.15 27.94
N GLU A 134 -19.44 -0.87 27.85
CA GLU A 134 -19.16 -2.20 28.40
C GLU A 134 -18.41 -3.04 27.35
N PHE A 135 -17.08 -3.05 27.47
CA PHE A 135 -16.26 -4.06 26.83
C PHE A 135 -16.54 -5.42 27.50
N ASP A 136 -17.59 -6.12 27.07
CA ASP A 136 -17.81 -7.50 27.52
C ASP A 136 -16.64 -8.39 27.07
N ALA A 137 -16.17 -9.24 27.97
CA ALA A 137 -15.06 -10.17 27.78
C ALA A 137 -15.24 -11.10 26.57
N THR A 138 -16.48 -11.33 26.13
CA THR A 138 -16.78 -12.09 24.91
C THR A 138 -16.40 -11.31 23.65
N ARG A 139 -16.68 -10.00 23.63
CA ARG A 139 -16.35 -9.09 22.52
C ARG A 139 -14.84 -8.91 22.43
N ILE A 140 -14.16 -8.61 23.53
CA ILE A 140 -12.70 -8.47 23.57
C ILE A 140 -12.02 -9.71 22.98
N ARG A 141 -12.45 -10.93 23.37
CA ARG A 141 -11.88 -12.17 22.83
C ARG A 141 -12.08 -12.33 21.32
N LYS A 142 -13.23 -11.91 20.80
CA LYS A 142 -13.51 -11.97 19.35
C LYS A 142 -12.62 -10.99 18.60
N ASP A 143 -12.50 -9.76 19.10
CA ASP A 143 -11.69 -8.71 18.48
C ASP A 143 -10.21 -9.08 18.52
N LEU A 144 -9.71 -9.59 19.66
CA LEU A 144 -8.35 -10.13 19.79
C LEU A 144 -8.05 -11.20 18.74
N LYS A 145 -8.96 -12.15 18.51
CA LYS A 145 -8.76 -13.21 17.51
C LYS A 145 -8.63 -12.64 16.10
N VAL A 146 -9.53 -11.73 15.72
CA VAL A 146 -9.52 -11.12 14.39
C VAL A 146 -8.25 -10.29 14.18
N LEU A 147 -7.87 -9.47 15.16
CA LEU A 147 -6.66 -8.65 15.08
C LEU A 147 -5.37 -9.50 15.03
N ASP A 148 -5.31 -10.61 15.76
CA ASP A 148 -4.15 -11.52 15.74
C ASP A 148 -3.99 -12.22 14.37
N ASP A 149 -5.10 -12.66 13.76
CA ASP A 149 -5.11 -13.21 12.40
C ASP A 149 -4.60 -12.18 11.37
N ILE A 150 -5.03 -10.92 11.49
CA ILE A 150 -4.67 -9.83 10.58
C ILE A 150 -3.21 -9.41 10.78
N ARG A 151 -2.73 -9.37 12.02
CA ARG A 151 -1.32 -9.13 12.35
C ARG A 151 -0.40 -10.16 11.68
N TRP A 152 -0.75 -11.44 11.79
CA TRP A 152 0.03 -12.52 11.18
C TRP A 152 0.09 -12.36 9.64
N ARG A 153 -1.05 -12.08 8.99
CA ARG A 153 -1.08 -11.84 7.54
C ARG A 153 -0.27 -10.61 7.13
N THR A 154 -0.37 -9.52 7.88
CA THR A 154 0.39 -8.28 7.65
C THR A 154 1.90 -8.51 7.72
N THR A 155 2.36 -9.38 8.61
CA THR A 155 3.78 -9.74 8.70
C THR A 155 4.23 -10.56 7.49
N ALA A 156 3.44 -11.57 7.09
CA ALA A 156 3.74 -12.42 5.94
C ALA A 156 3.77 -11.63 4.62
N TRP A 157 2.92 -10.61 4.50
CA TRP A 157 2.72 -9.75 3.35
C TRP A 157 3.98 -9.04 2.83
N LYS A 158 4.91 -8.68 3.71
CA LYS A 158 6.15 -7.97 3.34
C LYS A 158 7.03 -8.72 2.35
N THR A 159 7.00 -10.06 2.40
CA THR A 159 7.75 -10.89 1.46
C THR A 159 7.24 -10.76 0.02
N VAL A 160 5.92 -10.54 -0.13
CA VAL A 160 5.26 -10.30 -1.42
C VAL A 160 5.67 -8.92 -1.94
N LEU A 161 5.59 -7.89 -1.09
CA LEU A 161 5.96 -6.51 -1.45
C LEU A 161 7.40 -6.41 -1.99
N GLY A 162 8.36 -7.06 -1.33
CA GLY A 162 9.76 -7.07 -1.78
C GLY A 162 9.96 -7.62 -3.19
N ARG A 163 9.13 -8.59 -3.61
CA ARG A 163 9.16 -9.15 -4.97
C ARG A 163 8.40 -8.28 -5.98
N VAL A 164 7.30 -7.63 -5.58
CA VAL A 164 6.56 -6.68 -6.42
C VAL A 164 7.46 -5.53 -6.89
N ALA A 165 8.31 -5.00 -6.02
CA ALA A 165 9.25 -3.92 -6.37
C ALA A 165 10.23 -4.31 -7.50
N GLN A 166 10.48 -5.60 -7.72
CA GLN A 166 11.41 -6.10 -8.75
C GLN A 166 10.75 -6.24 -10.13
N LEU A 167 9.43 -6.11 -10.24
CA LEU A 167 8.71 -6.27 -11.51
C LEU A 167 9.11 -5.24 -12.57
N GLY A 168 9.61 -4.06 -12.15
CA GLY A 168 10.21 -3.07 -13.06
C GLY A 168 11.38 -3.63 -13.85
N GLN A 169 12.23 -4.43 -13.20
CA GLN A 169 13.36 -5.08 -13.85
C GLN A 169 12.90 -6.15 -14.84
N VAL A 170 11.79 -6.85 -14.55
CA VAL A 170 11.20 -7.83 -15.47
C VAL A 170 10.69 -7.15 -16.74
N VAL A 171 9.95 -6.04 -16.61
CA VAL A 171 9.41 -5.30 -17.75
C VAL A 171 10.54 -4.67 -18.57
N ASP A 172 11.52 -4.02 -17.93
CA ASP A 172 12.66 -3.46 -18.64
C ASP A 172 13.48 -4.56 -19.35
N ALA A 173 13.63 -5.76 -18.76
CA ALA A 173 14.28 -6.90 -19.41
C ALA A 173 13.52 -7.39 -20.66
N ILE A 174 12.18 -7.45 -20.60
CA ILE A 174 11.34 -7.80 -21.75
C ILE A 174 11.45 -6.73 -22.84
N LEU A 175 11.43 -5.45 -22.45
CA LEU A 175 11.57 -4.32 -23.38
C LEU A 175 12.94 -4.24 -24.07
N GLN A 176 13.98 -4.81 -23.46
CA GLN A 176 15.34 -4.90 -24.03
C GLN A 176 15.52 -6.05 -25.03
N VAL A 177 14.52 -6.91 -25.21
CA VAL A 177 14.59 -8.00 -26.21
C VAL A 177 14.70 -7.39 -27.61
N ASP A 178 15.87 -7.52 -28.21
CA ASP A 178 16.07 -7.17 -29.60
C ASP A 178 15.54 -8.29 -30.52
N LEU A 179 14.31 -8.11 -30.98
CA LEU A 179 13.67 -9.07 -31.88
C LEU A 179 14.32 -9.13 -33.27
N SER A 180 15.23 -8.21 -33.61
CA SER A 180 15.99 -8.28 -34.86
C SER A 180 17.03 -9.40 -34.87
N SER A 181 17.44 -9.92 -33.71
CA SER A 181 18.36 -11.06 -33.61
C SER A 181 17.68 -12.42 -33.85
N VAL A 182 16.34 -12.49 -33.78
CA VAL A 182 15.55 -13.71 -34.07
C VAL A 182 15.67 -14.13 -35.54
N GLU A 183 16.01 -13.19 -36.43
CA GLU A 183 16.11 -13.42 -37.86
C GLU A 183 17.43 -14.08 -38.29
N GLY A 184 18.47 -14.06 -37.45
CA GLY A 184 19.79 -14.63 -37.77
C GLY A 184 19.89 -16.14 -37.59
N GLU A 185 19.23 -16.71 -36.59
CA GLU A 185 19.43 -18.11 -36.20
C GLU A 185 18.53 -19.12 -36.93
N SER A 186 17.56 -18.65 -37.72
CA SER A 186 16.72 -19.52 -38.55
C SER A 186 17.28 -19.76 -39.97
N GLY A 187 18.51 -19.32 -40.25
CA GLY A 187 19.13 -19.35 -41.58
C GLY A 187 20.45 -20.09 -41.74
N GLU A 188 21.00 -20.73 -40.71
CA GLU A 188 22.34 -21.34 -40.77
C GLU A 188 22.30 -22.86 -40.52
N SER A 189 21.70 -23.57 -41.48
CA SER A 189 21.94 -25.00 -41.71
C SER A 189 22.47 -25.12 -43.14
N ASP A 190 23.73 -25.55 -43.24
CA ASP A 190 24.49 -25.95 -44.43
C ASP A 190 24.05 -25.35 -45.78
N ARG A 191 24.85 -24.43 -46.31
CA ARG A 191 24.84 -24.12 -47.75
C ARG A 191 25.62 -25.21 -48.50
N PRO A 192 25.00 -25.99 -49.40
CA PRO A 192 25.74 -26.51 -50.54
C PRO A 192 25.93 -25.37 -51.56
N GLU A 193 27.10 -25.37 -52.20
CA GLU A 193 27.46 -24.45 -53.29
C GLU A 193 26.35 -24.36 -54.36
N ALA A 194 26.05 -23.14 -54.78
CA ALA A 194 25.03 -22.85 -55.76
C ALA A 194 25.45 -23.31 -57.18
N PRO A 195 24.54 -23.88 -57.98
CA PRO A 195 24.60 -23.69 -59.42
C PRO A 195 23.97 -22.34 -59.76
N SER A 196 24.76 -21.52 -60.43
CA SER A 196 24.39 -20.32 -61.13
C SER A 196 23.09 -20.47 -61.93
N GLY A 197 22.09 -19.64 -61.64
CA GLY A 197 20.89 -19.52 -62.48
C GLY A 197 19.60 -19.21 -61.72
N PHE A 198 19.58 -18.17 -60.88
CA PHE A 198 18.31 -17.70 -60.30
C PHE A 198 18.03 -16.27 -60.74
N SER A 199 16.85 -16.09 -61.33
CA SER A 199 16.40 -14.84 -61.94
C SER A 199 16.37 -13.71 -60.91
N SER A 200 16.74 -12.51 -61.36
CA SER A 200 16.62 -11.26 -60.61
C SER A 200 15.19 -11.01 -60.07
N SER A 201 14.17 -11.63 -60.64
CA SER A 201 12.78 -11.56 -60.19
C SER A 201 12.48 -12.42 -58.95
N LEU A 202 13.17 -13.55 -58.74
CA LEU A 202 13.03 -14.35 -57.52
C LEU A 202 13.86 -13.76 -56.37
N GLN A 203 15.03 -13.20 -56.65
CA GLN A 203 15.75 -12.41 -55.65
C GLN A 203 14.97 -11.15 -55.26
N ARG A 204 14.27 -10.48 -56.19
CA ARG A 204 13.40 -9.33 -55.87
C ARG A 204 12.16 -9.76 -55.09
N ARG A 205 11.54 -10.91 -55.42
CA ARG A 205 10.43 -11.48 -54.63
C ARG A 205 10.88 -11.98 -53.26
N LEU A 206 12.08 -12.53 -53.15
CA LEU A 206 12.67 -12.92 -51.86
C LEU A 206 12.98 -11.67 -51.05
N LYS A 207 13.51 -10.60 -51.67
CA LYS A 207 13.70 -9.29 -51.03
C LYS A 207 12.38 -8.62 -50.67
N ASP A 208 11.32 -8.77 -51.47
CA ASP A 208 9.98 -8.23 -51.18
C ASP A 208 9.27 -9.04 -50.10
N VAL A 209 9.51 -10.36 -50.03
CA VAL A 209 9.05 -11.21 -48.91
C VAL A 209 9.86 -10.90 -47.66
N GLN A 210 11.16 -10.70 -47.77
CA GLN A 210 12.03 -10.28 -46.67
C GLN A 210 11.65 -8.88 -46.19
N HIS A 211 11.36 -7.94 -47.09
CA HIS A 211 10.87 -6.59 -46.78
C HIS A 211 9.46 -6.60 -46.17
N ARG A 212 8.53 -7.41 -46.70
CA ARG A 212 7.20 -7.61 -46.10
C ARG A 212 7.26 -8.36 -44.77
N THR A 213 8.26 -9.21 -44.57
CA THR A 213 8.51 -9.85 -43.27
C THR A 213 9.08 -8.82 -42.29
N THR A 214 9.97 -7.92 -42.70
CA THR A 214 10.45 -6.82 -41.83
C THR A 214 9.34 -5.83 -41.48
N ASP A 215 8.50 -5.39 -42.41
CA ASP A 215 7.38 -4.48 -42.10
C ASP A 215 6.38 -5.16 -41.15
N ARG A 216 6.05 -6.43 -41.41
CA ARG A 216 5.16 -7.24 -40.56
C ARG A 216 5.82 -7.64 -39.23
N SER A 217 7.14 -7.70 -39.17
CA SER A 217 7.91 -7.89 -37.94
C SER A 217 7.93 -6.62 -37.10
N GLY A 218 7.93 -5.44 -37.74
CA GLY A 218 7.69 -4.16 -37.11
C GLY A 218 6.31 -4.11 -36.48
N ASP A 219 5.27 -4.52 -37.22
CA ASP A 219 3.89 -4.62 -36.71
C ASP A 219 3.76 -5.66 -35.59
N LEU A 220 4.42 -6.82 -35.69
CA LEU A 220 4.43 -7.85 -34.64
C LEU A 220 5.21 -7.39 -33.41
N ARG A 221 6.34 -6.73 -33.59
CA ARG A 221 7.12 -6.12 -32.50
C ARG A 221 6.28 -5.06 -31.81
N GLU A 222 5.67 -4.16 -32.56
CA GLU A 222 4.76 -3.16 -32.00
C GLU A 222 3.64 -3.85 -31.24
N TRP A 223 2.98 -4.85 -31.83
CA TRP A 223 1.88 -5.58 -31.20
C TRP A 223 2.27 -6.32 -29.91
N VAL A 224 3.42 -7.02 -29.87
CA VAL A 224 3.87 -7.75 -28.66
C VAL A 224 4.41 -6.82 -27.59
N MET A 225 5.08 -5.73 -27.98
CA MET A 225 5.72 -4.81 -27.05
C MET A 225 4.76 -3.72 -26.54
N ARG A 226 3.69 -3.43 -27.28
CA ARG A 226 2.69 -2.40 -26.92
C ARG A 226 2.13 -2.57 -25.51
N PRO A 227 1.68 -3.76 -25.07
CA PRO A 227 1.21 -3.96 -23.70
C PRO A 227 2.27 -3.63 -22.64
N PHE A 228 3.54 -3.98 -22.88
CA PHE A 228 4.62 -3.66 -21.94
C PHE A 228 5.00 -2.18 -21.96
N LEU A 229 4.90 -1.49 -23.11
CA LEU A 229 5.08 -0.05 -23.19
C LEU A 229 3.96 0.70 -22.46
N ASP A 230 2.72 0.23 -22.57
CA ASP A 230 1.55 0.85 -21.93
C ASP A 230 1.58 0.69 -20.38
N VAL A 231 2.22 -0.35 -19.85
CA VAL A 231 2.35 -0.59 -18.39
C VAL A 231 3.71 -0.13 -17.84
N ARG A 232 4.71 0.13 -18.69
CA ARG A 232 6.09 0.50 -18.29
C ARG A 232 6.16 1.60 -17.25
N ASP A 233 5.46 2.70 -17.49
CA ASP A 233 5.52 3.86 -16.61
C ASP A 233 4.91 3.55 -15.23
N LYS A 234 3.85 2.73 -15.18
CA LYS A 234 3.27 2.25 -13.91
C LYS A 234 4.22 1.33 -13.17
N VAL A 235 4.83 0.35 -13.86
CA VAL A 235 5.77 -0.59 -13.22
C VAL A 235 7.02 0.12 -12.68
N ARG A 236 7.45 1.21 -13.32
CA ARG A 236 8.57 2.03 -12.84
C ARG A 236 8.29 2.75 -11.52
N LEU A 237 7.03 2.99 -11.18
CA LEU A 237 6.62 3.58 -9.91
C LEU A 237 6.55 2.54 -8.77
N LEU A 238 6.50 1.24 -9.09
CA LEU A 238 6.37 0.17 -8.09
C LEU A 238 7.41 0.22 -6.97
N PRO A 239 8.71 0.48 -7.19
CA PRO A 239 9.68 0.56 -6.09
C PRO A 239 9.35 1.67 -5.09
N GLU A 240 8.90 2.82 -5.57
CA GLU A 240 8.50 3.96 -4.72
C GLU A 240 7.20 3.65 -3.99
N GLN A 241 6.18 3.16 -4.72
CA GLN A 241 4.90 2.73 -4.15
C GLN A 241 5.08 1.63 -3.10
N VAL A 242 5.95 0.64 -3.34
CA VAL A 242 6.26 -0.43 -2.38
C VAL A 242 7.01 0.13 -1.17
N THR A 243 7.87 1.13 -1.34
CA THR A 243 8.56 1.76 -0.21
C THR A 243 7.56 2.50 0.67
N HIS A 244 6.67 3.28 0.08
CA HIS A 244 5.57 3.96 0.79
C HIS A 244 4.64 2.96 1.48
N LEU A 245 4.15 1.96 0.75
CA LEU A 245 3.30 0.90 1.30
C LEU A 245 3.98 0.11 2.42
N SER A 246 5.28 -0.15 2.31
CA SER A 246 6.05 -0.81 3.38
C SER A 246 6.16 0.06 4.64
N HIS A 247 6.18 1.39 4.50
CA HIS A 247 6.14 2.31 5.62
C HIS A 247 4.76 2.27 6.30
N GLU A 248 3.69 2.43 5.53
CA GLU A 248 2.30 2.37 6.01
C GLU A 248 1.97 1.03 6.67
N VAL A 249 2.41 -0.09 6.08
CA VAL A 249 2.29 -1.43 6.68
C VAL A 249 3.07 -1.52 7.99
N GLY A 250 4.24 -0.89 8.08
CA GLY A 250 5.03 -0.82 9.31
C GLY A 250 4.30 -0.06 10.43
N LEU A 251 3.59 1.02 10.11
CA LEU A 251 2.73 1.76 11.04
C LEU A 251 1.52 0.92 11.45
N LEU A 252 0.89 0.24 10.50
CA LEU A 252 -0.24 -0.65 10.77
C LEU A 252 0.15 -1.76 11.76
N GLU A 253 1.33 -2.37 11.60
CA GLU A 253 1.82 -3.39 12.54
C GLU A 253 1.97 -2.83 13.96
N LEU A 254 2.55 -1.64 14.09
CA LEU A 254 2.71 -0.99 15.40
C LEU A 254 1.34 -0.76 16.05
N PHE A 255 0.37 -0.23 15.32
CA PHE A 255 -0.97 0.00 15.85
C PHE A 255 -1.72 -1.30 16.17
N LEU A 256 -1.58 -2.34 15.34
CA LEU A 256 -2.14 -3.66 15.64
C LEU A 256 -1.52 -4.25 16.93
N GLU A 257 -0.22 -4.10 17.13
CA GLU A 257 0.48 -4.54 18.35
C GLU A 257 0.00 -3.79 19.60
N LEU A 258 -0.13 -2.46 19.50
CA LEU A 258 -0.61 -1.62 20.59
C LEU A 258 -2.07 -1.94 20.94
N GLU A 259 -2.95 -2.07 19.95
CA GLU A 259 -4.36 -2.42 20.14
C GLU A 259 -4.51 -3.82 20.76
N LEU A 260 -3.76 -4.81 20.26
CA LEU A 260 -3.75 -6.15 20.84
C LEU A 260 -3.29 -6.12 22.31
N ALA A 261 -2.27 -5.32 22.63
CA ALA A 261 -1.79 -5.17 24.00
C ALA A 261 -2.83 -4.48 24.89
N GLU A 262 -3.51 -3.45 24.39
CA GLU A 262 -4.55 -2.73 25.11
C GLU A 262 -5.77 -3.61 25.40
N LEU A 263 -6.26 -4.34 24.39
CA LEU A 263 -7.35 -5.31 24.58
C LEU A 263 -6.97 -6.45 25.55
N ARG A 264 -5.72 -6.91 25.55
CA ARG A 264 -5.21 -7.87 26.55
C ARG A 264 -5.16 -7.28 27.96
N SER A 265 -4.77 -6.01 28.08
CA SER A 265 -4.84 -5.25 29.34
C SER A 265 -6.26 -5.22 29.89
N LEU A 266 -7.23 -4.83 29.05
CA LEU A 266 -8.65 -4.77 29.42
C LEU A 266 -9.26 -6.14 29.73
N ALA A 267 -8.77 -7.20 29.10
CA ALA A 267 -9.13 -8.57 29.43
C ALA A 267 -8.50 -9.07 30.76
N GLY A 268 -7.69 -8.26 31.45
CA GLY A 268 -6.98 -8.63 32.67
C GLY A 268 -5.88 -9.67 32.45
N GLN A 269 -5.34 -9.76 31.22
CA GLN A 269 -4.31 -10.74 30.84
C GLN A 269 -2.89 -10.24 31.09
N LEU A 270 -2.73 -8.96 31.46
CA LEU A 270 -1.43 -8.34 31.75
C LEU A 270 -1.30 -8.01 33.23
N PRO A 271 -0.10 -8.16 33.81
CA PRO A 271 0.24 -7.56 35.09
C PRO A 271 -0.01 -6.04 35.10
N ALA A 272 -0.26 -5.46 36.27
CA ALA A 272 -0.60 -4.03 36.40
C ALA A 272 0.51 -3.09 35.87
N GLU A 273 1.78 -3.46 36.05
CA GLU A 273 2.91 -2.69 35.53
C GLU A 273 2.98 -2.73 33.99
N ASP A 274 2.75 -3.91 33.41
CA ASP A 274 2.70 -4.11 31.95
C ASP A 274 1.49 -3.41 31.32
N ALA A 275 0.34 -3.48 31.98
CA ALA A 275 -0.88 -2.76 31.59
C ALA A 275 -0.63 -1.24 31.55
N ARG A 276 0.02 -0.70 32.59
CA ARG A 276 0.34 0.72 32.67
C ARG A 276 1.26 1.16 31.53
N ILE A 277 2.34 0.41 31.24
CA ILE A 277 3.24 0.81 30.15
C ILE A 277 2.56 0.72 28.77
N VAL A 278 1.66 -0.24 28.57
CA VAL A 278 0.85 -0.32 27.35
C VAL A 278 -0.02 0.93 27.19
N GLN A 279 -0.73 1.35 28.25
CA GLN A 279 -1.54 2.57 28.22
C GLN A 279 -0.70 3.82 27.88
N LEU A 280 0.50 3.96 28.47
CA LEU A 280 1.40 5.07 28.15
C LEU A 280 1.84 5.04 26.69
N ARG A 281 2.18 3.85 26.15
CA ARG A 281 2.59 3.67 24.76
C ARG A 281 1.47 3.98 23.78
N VAL A 282 0.22 3.56 24.07
CA VAL A 282 -0.98 3.94 23.30
C VAL A 282 -1.18 5.45 23.35
N ALA A 283 -1.09 6.06 24.54
CA ALA A 283 -1.24 7.50 24.69
C ALA A 283 -0.23 8.27 23.83
N ALA A 284 1.06 7.91 23.91
CA ALA A 284 2.14 8.56 23.19
C ALA A 284 2.09 8.34 21.67
N SER A 285 1.85 7.09 21.24
CA SER A 285 1.99 6.71 19.83
C SER A 285 0.72 6.91 19.02
N VAL A 286 -0.44 7.02 19.69
CA VAL A 286 -1.75 7.09 19.06
C VAL A 286 -2.51 8.34 19.48
N LEU A 287 -2.78 8.51 20.79
CA LEU A 287 -3.68 9.57 21.25
C LEU A 287 -3.12 10.98 21.04
N LEU A 288 -1.82 11.18 21.25
CA LEU A 288 -1.17 12.48 21.02
C LEU A 288 -1.18 12.87 19.53
N PRO A 289 -0.71 12.01 18.59
CA PRO A 289 -0.82 12.32 17.16
C PRO A 289 -2.25 12.58 16.68
N GLU A 290 -3.24 11.79 17.14
CA GLU A 290 -4.65 12.02 16.80
C GLU A 290 -5.16 13.36 17.35
N LEU A 291 -4.78 13.72 18.58
CA LEU A 291 -5.15 15.01 19.15
C LEU A 291 -4.59 16.18 18.32
N VAL A 292 -3.33 16.11 17.87
CA VAL A 292 -2.73 17.15 17.02
C VAL A 292 -3.47 17.24 15.68
N HIS A 293 -3.80 16.10 15.08
CA HIS A 293 -4.56 16.05 13.84
C HIS A 293 -5.95 16.68 14.02
N ASP A 294 -6.70 16.26 15.04
CA ASP A 294 -8.05 16.77 15.34
C ASP A 294 -8.04 18.28 15.64
N LEU A 295 -7.02 18.78 16.34
CA LEU A 295 -6.81 20.22 16.55
C LEU A 295 -6.61 20.95 15.23
N GLY A 296 -5.80 20.39 14.32
CA GLY A 296 -5.58 20.93 12.99
C GLY A 296 -6.88 21.03 12.18
N GLU A 297 -7.67 19.96 12.17
CA GLU A 297 -8.97 19.92 11.49
C GLU A 297 -9.97 20.90 12.12
N ALA A 298 -10.07 20.95 13.46
CA ALA A 298 -10.97 21.86 14.16
C ALA A 298 -10.62 23.34 13.90
N ARG A 299 -9.33 23.70 13.96
CA ARG A 299 -8.85 25.04 13.61
C ARG A 299 -9.18 25.39 12.16
N SER A 300 -8.97 24.46 11.23
CA SER A 300 -9.31 24.65 9.81
C SER A 300 -10.81 24.86 9.61
N ARG A 301 -11.67 24.07 10.28
CA ARG A 301 -13.13 24.20 10.23
C ARG A 301 -13.59 25.56 10.75
N VAL A 302 -13.11 26.01 11.91
CA VAL A 302 -13.42 27.35 12.44
C VAL A 302 -13.05 28.44 11.43
N ASN A 303 -11.82 28.40 10.90
CA ASN A 303 -11.36 29.39 9.91
C ASN A 303 -12.22 29.37 8.63
N ALA A 304 -12.63 28.19 8.16
CA ALA A 304 -13.47 28.05 6.97
C ALA A 304 -14.87 28.64 7.19
N VAL A 305 -15.51 28.35 8.32
CA VAL A 305 -16.84 28.89 8.65
C VAL A 305 -16.79 30.41 8.82
N GLU A 306 -15.77 30.94 9.48
CA GLU A 306 -15.55 32.40 9.57
C GLU A 306 -15.33 33.05 8.20
N ALA A 307 -14.67 32.35 7.27
CA ALA A 307 -14.51 32.82 5.90
C ALA A 307 -15.82 32.76 5.09
N TYR A 308 -16.67 31.74 5.31
CA TYR A 308 -18.02 31.69 4.72
C TYR A 308 -18.88 32.84 5.23
N GLN A 309 -18.87 33.10 6.54
CA GLN A 309 -19.64 34.19 7.14
C GLN A 309 -19.21 35.56 6.59
N ARG A 310 -17.90 35.84 6.52
CA ARG A 310 -17.38 37.09 5.93
C ARG A 310 -17.80 37.28 4.46
N ARG A 311 -17.76 36.21 3.66
CA ARG A 311 -18.19 36.26 2.26
C ARG A 311 -19.69 36.48 2.13
N LEU A 312 -20.49 35.86 2.99
CA LEU A 312 -21.93 36.03 3.04
C LEU A 312 -22.30 37.48 3.41
N ASP A 313 -21.64 38.05 4.42
CA ASP A 313 -21.84 39.43 4.85
C ASP A 313 -21.48 40.43 3.76
N GLN A 314 -20.35 40.23 3.06
CA GLN A 314 -19.97 41.06 1.93
C GLN A 314 -20.99 40.95 0.78
N ALA A 315 -21.41 39.74 0.43
CA ALA A 315 -22.40 39.53 -0.64
C ALA A 315 -23.79 40.10 -0.28
N GLY A 316 -24.15 40.12 1.01
CA GLY A 316 -25.33 40.81 1.51
C GLY A 316 -25.21 42.33 1.38
N ALA A 317 -24.07 42.90 1.76
CA ALA A 317 -23.80 44.34 1.64
C ALA A 317 -23.79 44.83 0.18
N ASP A 318 -23.26 44.01 -0.73
CA ASP A 318 -23.22 44.30 -2.18
C ASP A 318 -24.58 44.05 -2.87
N GLY A 319 -25.59 43.57 -2.14
CA GLY A 319 -26.92 43.27 -2.67
C GLY A 319 -26.98 42.03 -3.57
N ALA A 320 -25.91 41.24 -3.64
CA ALA A 320 -25.86 39.99 -4.40
C ALA A 320 -26.68 38.86 -3.75
N VAL A 321 -26.91 38.94 -2.43
CA VAL A 321 -27.74 38.01 -1.66
C VAL A 321 -28.92 38.76 -1.05
N GLY A 322 -30.14 38.26 -1.26
CA GLY A 322 -31.35 38.83 -0.67
C GLY A 322 -31.40 38.69 0.86
N ALA A 323 -31.99 39.66 1.55
CA ALA A 323 -31.98 39.75 3.01
C ALA A 323 -32.46 38.47 3.74
N GLN A 324 -33.52 37.82 3.24
CA GLN A 324 -34.05 36.60 3.86
C GLN A 324 -33.10 35.40 3.71
N ALA A 325 -32.37 35.29 2.60
CA ALA A 325 -31.38 34.25 2.39
C ALA A 325 -30.12 34.51 3.23
N HIS A 326 -29.70 35.78 3.33
CA HIS A 326 -28.61 36.21 4.20
C HIS A 326 -28.90 35.89 5.67
N GLU A 327 -30.08 36.22 6.18
CA GLU A 327 -30.47 35.98 7.57
C GLU A 327 -30.45 34.48 7.92
N ARG A 328 -31.03 33.65 7.04
CA ARG A 328 -31.06 32.19 7.22
C ARG A 328 -29.66 31.59 7.24
N LEU A 329 -28.85 31.84 6.22
CA LEU A 329 -27.48 31.30 6.14
C LEU A 329 -26.59 31.84 7.27
N SER A 330 -26.80 33.09 7.69
CA SER A 330 -26.10 33.65 8.85
C SER A 330 -26.47 32.99 10.16
N ALA A 331 -27.70 32.47 10.31
CA ALA A 331 -28.07 31.66 11.46
C ALA A 331 -27.40 30.28 11.42
N GLU A 332 -27.47 29.60 10.27
CA GLU A 332 -26.83 28.29 10.05
C GLU A 332 -25.31 28.35 10.32
N TYR A 333 -24.59 29.33 9.76
CA TYR A 333 -23.15 29.49 9.99
C TYR A 333 -22.79 29.89 11.42
N ARG A 334 -23.66 30.62 12.14
CA ARG A 334 -23.41 30.94 13.55
C ARG A 334 -23.53 29.70 14.44
N GLU A 335 -24.50 28.83 14.15
CA GLU A 335 -24.66 27.55 14.85
C GLU A 335 -23.45 26.64 14.59
N GLU A 336 -23.08 26.47 13.31
CA GLU A 336 -21.91 25.68 12.92
C GLU A 336 -20.61 26.22 13.54
N LEU A 337 -20.43 27.55 13.58
CA LEU A 337 -19.28 28.19 14.21
C LEU A 337 -19.25 27.97 15.72
N ALA A 338 -20.40 27.99 16.38
CA ALA A 338 -20.50 27.72 17.82
C ALA A 338 -20.14 26.28 18.14
N GLU A 339 -20.63 25.32 17.35
CA GLU A 339 -20.26 23.89 17.47
C GLU A 339 -18.76 23.69 17.24
N ALA A 340 -18.21 24.23 16.15
CA ALA A 340 -16.79 24.09 15.82
C ALA A 340 -15.87 24.71 16.87
N ARG A 341 -16.24 25.86 17.45
CA ARG A 341 -15.50 26.49 18.57
C ARG A 341 -15.62 25.70 19.86
N GLY A 342 -16.77 25.10 20.13
CA GLY A 342 -16.96 24.20 21.26
C GLY A 342 -16.01 23.00 21.19
N LEU A 343 -15.96 22.33 20.04
CA LEU A 343 -15.04 21.22 19.78
C LEU A 343 -13.57 21.65 19.91
N LEU A 344 -13.20 22.78 19.30
CA LEU A 344 -11.83 23.31 19.39
C LEU A 344 -11.42 23.56 20.86
N SER A 345 -12.30 24.16 21.66
CA SER A 345 -12.02 24.41 23.08
C SER A 345 -11.86 23.12 23.89
N GLU A 346 -12.61 22.06 23.57
CA GLU A 346 -12.47 20.75 24.22
C GLU A 346 -11.11 20.12 23.89
N LEU A 347 -10.72 20.15 22.61
CA LEU A 347 -9.44 19.63 22.15
C LEU A 347 -8.27 20.44 22.74
N GLU A 348 -8.38 21.76 22.83
CA GLU A 348 -7.36 22.61 23.46
C GLU A 348 -7.22 22.34 24.96
N SER A 349 -8.30 22.01 25.66
CA SER A 349 -8.25 21.56 27.06
C SER A 349 -7.47 20.25 27.20
N ARG A 350 -7.72 19.28 26.31
CA ARG A 350 -6.96 18.02 26.25
C ARG A 350 -5.48 18.26 25.91
N ALA A 351 -5.19 19.19 24.99
CA ALA A 351 -3.82 19.60 24.68
C ALA A 351 -3.11 20.20 25.90
N GLY A 352 -3.83 20.97 26.71
CA GLY A 352 -3.30 21.52 27.96
C GLY A 352 -2.88 20.44 28.98
N VAL A 353 -3.51 19.26 28.98
CA VAL A 353 -3.06 18.10 29.78
C VAL A 353 -1.76 17.55 29.23
N TRP A 354 -1.68 17.34 27.90
CA TRP A 354 -0.46 16.89 27.23
C TRP A 354 0.71 17.83 27.43
N HIS A 355 0.49 19.15 27.41
CA HIS A 355 1.56 20.11 27.69
C HIS A 355 2.17 19.97 29.10
N ARG A 356 1.37 19.51 30.08
CA ARG A 356 1.84 19.31 31.46
C ARG A 356 2.47 17.94 31.68
N GLU A 357 1.87 16.89 31.15
CA GLU A 357 2.19 15.49 31.49
C GLU A 357 2.91 14.75 30.35
N GLY A 358 2.79 15.24 29.12
CA GLY A 358 3.27 14.56 27.90
C GLY A 358 4.77 14.30 27.89
N GLY A 359 5.57 15.21 28.44
CA GLY A 359 7.02 15.04 28.53
C GLY A 359 7.41 13.82 29.39
N GLU A 360 6.74 13.63 30.53
CA GLU A 360 6.98 12.49 31.42
C GLU A 360 6.49 11.18 30.80
N ILE A 361 5.34 11.20 30.13
CA ILE A 361 4.78 10.03 29.40
C ILE A 361 5.76 9.57 28.32
N LEU A 362 6.18 10.50 27.45
CA LEU A 362 7.08 10.18 26.34
C LEU A 362 8.42 9.65 26.87
N GLN A 363 8.95 10.24 27.93
CA GLN A 363 10.20 9.77 28.52
C GLN A 363 10.05 8.34 29.09
N ALA A 364 8.95 8.05 29.80
CA ALA A 364 8.70 6.70 30.32
C ALA A 364 8.61 5.65 29.20
N CYS A 365 7.97 5.98 28.08
CA CYS A 365 7.92 5.11 26.90
C CYS A 365 9.31 4.91 26.27
N ILE A 366 10.10 5.99 26.13
CA ILE A 366 11.46 5.92 25.57
C ILE A 366 12.37 5.05 26.45
N ASP A 367 12.32 5.25 27.77
CA ASP A 367 13.12 4.49 28.72
C ASP A 367 12.77 3.00 28.65
N TRP A 368 11.48 2.66 28.63
CA TRP A 368 11.04 1.28 28.52
C TRP A 368 11.46 0.64 27.19
N THR A 369 11.24 1.32 26.05
CA THR A 369 11.62 0.80 24.73
C THR A 369 13.13 0.58 24.63
N THR A 370 13.92 1.46 25.25
CA THR A 370 15.38 1.33 25.29
C THR A 370 15.79 0.08 26.07
N VAL A 371 15.22 -0.14 27.26
CA VAL A 371 15.50 -1.33 28.07
C VAL A 371 15.11 -2.61 27.33
N GLU A 372 13.95 -2.64 26.66
CA GLU A 372 13.52 -3.80 25.89
C GLU A 372 14.46 -4.12 24.72
N LEU A 373 14.95 -3.10 24.02
CA LEU A 373 15.96 -3.27 22.97
C LEU A 373 17.28 -3.81 23.52
N GLU A 374 17.72 -3.32 24.69
CA GLU A 374 18.91 -3.83 25.38
C GLU A 374 18.74 -5.29 25.82
N VAL A 375 17.56 -5.68 26.31
CA VAL A 375 17.24 -7.07 26.67
C VAL A 375 17.29 -7.97 25.43
N LEU A 376 16.76 -7.54 24.29
CA LEU A 376 16.83 -8.30 23.04
C LEU A 376 18.28 -8.44 22.53
N ALA A 377 19.09 -7.39 22.65
CA ALA A 377 20.51 -7.45 22.29
C ALA A 377 21.27 -8.41 23.23
N ALA A 378 21.02 -8.36 24.53
CA ALA A 378 21.63 -9.26 25.51
C ALA A 378 21.23 -10.74 25.25
N ARG A 379 19.96 -11.00 24.92
CA ARG A 379 19.48 -12.34 24.54
C ARG A 379 20.15 -12.85 23.27
N GLN A 380 20.32 -12.01 22.26
CA GLN A 380 21.01 -12.41 21.03
C GLN A 380 22.45 -12.87 21.31
N VAL A 381 23.16 -12.16 22.18
CA VAL A 381 24.53 -12.54 22.60
C VAL A 381 24.53 -13.83 23.41
N ALA A 382 23.61 -13.97 24.38
CA ALA A 382 23.55 -15.11 25.28
C ALA A 382 23.07 -16.40 24.59
N GLU A 383 22.06 -16.30 23.73
CA GLU A 383 21.45 -17.45 23.04
C GLU A 383 22.11 -17.77 21.69
N GLN A 384 22.99 -16.88 21.19
CA GLN A 384 23.63 -16.99 19.87
C GLN A 384 22.63 -17.18 18.71
N ALA A 385 21.41 -16.66 18.88
CA ALA A 385 20.32 -16.75 17.92
C ALA A 385 19.52 -15.45 17.90
N ASP A 386 19.16 -14.96 16.71
CA ASP A 386 18.37 -13.73 16.57
C ASP A 386 16.86 -13.99 16.52
N ARG A 387 16.34 -14.66 17.56
CA ARG A 387 14.90 -14.97 17.68
C ARG A 387 14.02 -13.73 17.89
N GLY A 388 14.63 -12.60 18.25
CA GLY A 388 13.96 -11.35 18.54
C GLY A 388 13.98 -10.32 17.41
N ALA A 389 14.45 -10.69 16.21
CA ALA A 389 14.65 -9.75 15.10
C ALA A 389 13.40 -8.92 14.75
N GLU A 390 12.25 -9.58 14.62
CA GLU A 390 10.97 -8.92 14.31
C GLU A 390 10.53 -7.97 15.43
N ARG A 391 10.66 -8.40 16.69
CA ARG A 391 10.34 -7.58 17.85
C ARG A 391 11.27 -6.36 17.95
N ARG A 392 12.57 -6.53 17.67
CA ARG A 392 13.54 -5.45 17.65
C ARG A 392 13.16 -4.41 16.60
N ALA A 393 12.85 -4.83 15.38
CA ALA A 393 12.44 -3.93 14.31
C ALA A 393 11.16 -3.14 14.65
N LEU A 394 10.20 -3.78 15.34
CA LEU A 394 8.99 -3.09 15.82
C LEU A 394 9.31 -2.03 16.89
N LEU A 395 10.13 -2.38 17.88
CA LEU A 395 10.53 -1.45 18.96
C LEU A 395 11.38 -0.28 18.44
N GLU A 396 12.23 -0.52 17.44
CA GLU A 396 12.99 0.55 16.79
C GLU A 396 12.06 1.56 16.09
N ARG A 397 11.05 1.07 15.35
CA ARG A 397 10.04 1.95 14.74
C ARG A 397 9.22 2.69 15.78
N GLU A 398 8.83 2.02 16.86
CA GLU A 398 8.12 2.67 17.95
C GLU A 398 8.96 3.78 18.57
N ARG A 399 10.27 3.56 18.78
CA ARG A 399 11.18 4.60 19.27
C ARG A 399 11.23 5.80 18.33
N ASP A 400 11.30 5.57 17.02
CA ASP A 400 11.27 6.65 16.02
C ASP A 400 9.95 7.42 16.09
N ARG A 401 8.82 6.71 16.24
CA ARG A 401 7.48 7.29 16.42
C ARG A 401 7.35 8.09 17.72
N LEU A 402 7.97 7.65 18.81
CA LEU A 402 8.04 8.42 20.06
C LEU A 402 8.87 9.70 19.87
N GLY A 403 9.89 9.68 19.01
CA GLY A 403 10.62 10.86 18.57
C GLY A 403 9.74 11.85 17.81
N GLU A 404 8.92 11.37 16.87
CA GLU A 404 7.92 12.18 16.17
C GLU A 404 6.87 12.74 17.14
N ALA A 405 6.37 11.91 18.05
CA ALA A 405 5.40 12.32 19.07
C ALA A 405 5.95 13.44 19.97
N ARG A 406 7.26 13.42 20.26
CA ARG A 406 7.92 14.53 20.96
C ARG A 406 7.91 15.82 20.14
N ALA A 407 8.21 15.77 18.85
CA ALA A 407 8.13 16.93 17.99
C ALA A 407 6.70 17.46 17.82
N LEU A 408 5.69 16.58 17.90
CA LEU A 408 4.28 16.93 17.91
C LEU A 408 3.84 17.58 19.22
N LEU A 409 4.38 17.14 20.35
CA LEU A 409 4.13 17.76 21.65
C LEU A 409 4.60 19.22 21.67
N ASP A 410 5.71 19.53 21.00
CA ASP A 410 6.22 20.91 20.85
C ASP A 410 5.33 21.79 19.95
N GLN A 411 4.41 21.20 19.18
CA GLN A 411 3.48 21.88 18.27
C GLN A 411 2.07 22.12 18.86
N LEU A 412 1.76 21.46 19.98
CA LEU A 412 0.54 21.71 20.76
C LEU A 412 0.58 23.11 21.38
#